data_AF-A0A538CA65-F1
#
_entry.id   AF-A0A538CA65-F1
#
_cell.length_a   1.000
_cell.length_b   1.000
_cell.length_c   1.000
_cell.angle_alpha   90.00
_cell.angle_beta   90.00
_cell.angle_gamma   90.00
#
_symmetry.space_group_name_H-M   'P 1'
#
loop_
_entity.id
_entity.type
_entity.pdbx_description
1 polymer ?
#
loop_
_entity_poly.entity_id
_entity_poly.type
_entity_poly.pdbx_seq_one_letter_code
_entity_poly.pdbx_strand_id
1 'polypeptide(L)' 'MRVRPLRQPTRRDIPARSRAHLTSVPAPPELKAERRVRESGGPEDKAFYSCSCGYAFDADVTTSVTCPHCGAGQAW' A
#
# COMPACT_ATOMS: atom_id res chain seq x y z
N MET A 1 -29.19 -50.60 44.72
CA MET A 1 -27.80 -50.65 44.22
C MET A 1 -27.56 -49.40 43.36
N ARG A 2 -26.61 -48.53 43.72
CA ARG A 2 -26.29 -47.29 42.97
C ARG A 2 -25.08 -47.55 42.07
N VAL A 3 -25.24 -47.40 40.76
CA VAL A 3 -24.17 -47.61 39.78
C VAL A 3 -23.43 -46.28 39.57
N ARG A 4 -22.10 -46.27 39.70
CA ARG A 4 -21.25 -45.08 39.46
C ARG A 4 -21.11 -44.85 37.96
N PRO A 5 -21.30 -43.62 37.43
CA PRO A 5 -21.00 -43.34 36.03
C PRO A 5 -19.48 -43.21 35.84
N LEU A 6 -18.97 -43.81 34.76
CA LEU A 6 -17.58 -43.65 34.33
C LEU A 6 -17.39 -42.24 33.73
N ARG A 7 -16.34 -41.54 34.16
CA ARG A 7 -15.87 -40.28 33.56
C ARG A 7 -15.54 -40.51 32.09
N GLN A 8 -16.17 -39.75 31.19
CA GLN A 8 -15.74 -39.71 29.79
C GLN A 8 -14.53 -38.78 29.66
N PRO A 9 -13.38 -39.26 29.14
CA PRO A 9 -12.29 -38.37 28.79
C PRO A 9 -12.69 -37.53 27.57
N THR A 10 -12.67 -36.21 27.71
CA THR A 10 -12.86 -35.25 26.61
C THR A 10 -11.67 -35.34 25.67
N ARG A 11 -11.77 -36.20 24.67
CA ARG A 11 -10.67 -36.58 23.79
C ARG A 11 -10.99 -36.26 22.33
N ARG A 12 -11.20 -34.98 22.04
CA ARG A 12 -10.79 -34.43 20.75
C ARG A 12 -9.58 -33.52 21.00
N ASP A 13 -8.51 -34.18 21.45
CA ASP A 13 -7.14 -33.81 21.14
C ASP A 13 -7.02 -33.67 19.62
N ILE A 14 -7.25 -32.47 19.10
CA ILE A 14 -6.80 -32.12 17.76
C ILE A 14 -5.35 -31.69 17.95
N PRO A 15 -4.35 -32.48 17.52
CA PRO A 15 -2.97 -32.03 17.59
C PRO A 15 -2.83 -30.77 16.72
N ALA A 16 -2.52 -29.65 17.38
CA ALA A 16 -2.27 -28.34 16.77
C ALA A 16 -0.94 -28.31 16.00
N ARG A 17 -0.66 -29.32 15.17
CA ARG A 17 0.59 -29.45 14.40
C ARG A 17 0.42 -29.30 12.89
N SER A 18 -0.78 -28.97 12.40
CA SER A 18 -1.00 -28.69 10.97
C SER A 18 -1.04 -27.19 10.65
N ARG A 19 -0.28 -26.35 11.37
CA ARG A 19 -0.17 -24.91 11.09
C ARG A 19 1.23 -24.45 10.66
N ALA A 20 2.13 -25.39 10.36
CA ALA A 20 3.54 -25.08 10.10
C ALA A 20 4.05 -25.67 8.77
N HIS A 21 3.33 -25.46 7.66
CA HIS A 21 3.93 -25.54 6.33
C HIS A 21 3.05 -24.95 5.24
N LEU A 22 2.57 -23.71 5.42
CA LEU A 22 2.32 -22.88 4.23
C LEU A 22 3.70 -22.39 3.79
N THR A 23 4.40 -23.25 3.06
CA THR A 23 5.54 -22.86 2.25
C THR A 23 5.11 -21.66 1.42
N SER A 24 5.71 -20.50 1.67
CA SER A 24 5.52 -19.32 0.85
C SER A 24 5.99 -19.70 -0.56
N VAL A 25 5.06 -20.03 -1.44
CA VAL A 25 5.36 -20.17 -2.86
C VAL A 25 5.98 -18.84 -3.27
N PRO A 26 7.23 -18.82 -3.79
CA PRO A 26 7.82 -17.58 -4.25
C PRO A 26 6.93 -17.04 -5.36
N ALA A 27 6.36 -15.86 -5.12
CA ALA A 27 5.52 -15.21 -6.12
C ALA A 27 6.26 -15.13 -7.46
N PRO A 28 5.59 -15.42 -8.60
CA PRO A 28 6.18 -15.27 -9.92
C PRO A 28 6.83 -13.90 -10.10
N PRO A 29 7.90 -13.80 -10.90
CA PRO A 29 8.71 -12.58 -11.04
C PRO A 29 7.89 -11.35 -11.48
N GLU A 30 6.83 -11.53 -12.28
CA GLU A 30 5.92 -10.44 -12.66
C GLU A 30 5.24 -9.79 -11.45
N LEU A 31 4.72 -10.59 -10.52
CA LEU A 31 4.11 -10.08 -9.28
C LEU A 31 5.11 -9.32 -8.41
N LYS A 32 6.42 -9.63 -8.51
CA LYS A 32 7.47 -8.88 -7.80
C LYS A 32 7.79 -7.56 -8.48
N ALA A 33 7.79 -7.51 -9.81
CA ALA A 33 8.00 -6.28 -10.56
C ALA A 33 6.83 -5.30 -10.38
N GLU A 34 5.59 -5.80 -10.49
CA GLU A 34 4.37 -5.03 -10.23
C GLU A 34 4.34 -4.49 -8.80
N ARG A 35 4.75 -5.29 -7.81
CA ARG A 35 4.82 -4.83 -6.42
C ARG A 35 5.83 -3.70 -6.25
N ARG A 36 7.01 -3.79 -6.86
CA ARG A 36 8.01 -2.71 -6.81
C ARG A 36 7.50 -1.44 -7.46
N VAL A 37 6.86 -1.52 -8.62
CA VAL A 37 6.28 -0.35 -9.30
C VAL A 37 5.21 0.31 -8.43
N ARG A 38 4.36 -0.48 -7.76
CA ARG A 38 3.37 0.04 -6.81
C ARG A 38 4.00 0.65 -5.55
N GLU A 39 5.07 0.05 -5.03
CA GLU A 39 5.86 0.58 -3.91
C GLU A 39 6.64 1.87 -4.30
N SER A 40 6.91 2.07 -5.59
CA SER A 40 7.67 3.22 -6.11
C SER A 40 6.88 4.53 -6.14
N GLY A 41 5.60 4.53 -5.76
CA GLY A 41 4.80 5.76 -5.63
C GLY A 41 4.28 6.38 -6.93
N GLY A 42 4.52 5.76 -8.09
CA GLY A 42 4.08 6.29 -9.39
C GLY A 42 4.84 7.54 -9.84
N PRO A 43 4.60 8.03 -11.06
CA PRO A 43 5.20 9.27 -11.54
C PRO A 43 4.69 10.47 -10.72
N GLU A 44 5.62 11.30 -10.22
CA GLU A 44 5.29 12.55 -9.54
C GLU A 44 4.86 13.62 -10.56
N ASP A 45 3.63 14.11 -10.45
CA ASP A 45 3.04 15.07 -11.39
C ASP A 45 3.41 16.52 -11.00
N LYS A 46 4.69 16.85 -11.13
CA LYS A 46 5.24 18.19 -10.88
C LYS A 46 5.77 18.81 -12.16
N ALA A 47 5.50 20.10 -12.33
CA ALA A 47 5.99 20.90 -13.45
C ALA A 47 6.70 22.17 -12.98
N PHE A 48 7.65 22.59 -13.81
CA PHE A 48 8.35 23.86 -13.64
C PHE A 48 7.61 24.97 -14.39
N TYR A 49 7.15 25.98 -13.66
CA TYR A 49 6.41 27.11 -14.19
C TYR A 49 7.28 28.37 -14.22
N SER A 50 7.18 29.14 -15.31
CA SER A 50 7.79 30.47 -15.43
C SER A 50 6.72 31.55 -15.47
N CYS A 51 6.65 32.38 -14.43
CA CYS A 51 5.70 33.49 -14.39
C CYS A 51 6.22 34.70 -15.17
N SER A 52 5.31 35.49 -15.74
CA SER A 52 5.64 36.76 -16.42
C SER A 52 6.30 37.80 -15.52
N CYS A 53 6.21 37.66 -14.19
CA CYS A 53 6.97 38.47 -13.23
C CYS A 53 8.46 38.13 -13.17
N GLY A 54 8.90 37.09 -13.89
CA GLY A 54 10.29 36.61 -13.92
C GLY A 54 10.61 35.53 -12.88
N TYR A 55 9.68 35.18 -12.00
CA TYR A 55 9.86 34.11 -11.02
C TYR A 55 9.55 32.74 -11.63
N ALA A 56 10.40 31.76 -11.36
CA ALA A 56 10.20 30.39 -11.79
C ALA A 56 10.18 29.43 -10.59
N PHE A 57 9.28 28.46 -10.62
CA PHE A 57 8.99 27.60 -9.48
C PHE A 57 8.40 26.26 -9.89
N ASP A 58 8.66 25.23 -9.08
CA ASP A 58 8.04 23.92 -9.21
C ASP A 58 6.71 23.89 -8.46
N ALA A 59 5.67 23.37 -9.11
CA ALA A 59 4.38 23.13 -8.49
C ALA A 59 3.74 21.85 -9.06
N ASP A 60 2.71 21.34 -8.37
CA ASP A 60 1.92 20.23 -8.89
C ASP A 60 1.18 20.65 -10.17
N VAL A 61 1.06 19.72 -11.12
CA VAL A 61 0.32 19.98 -12.35
C VAL A 61 -1.17 20.05 -12.02
N THR A 62 -1.68 21.27 -12.02
CA THR A 62 -3.10 21.56 -11.84
C THR A 62 -3.62 22.36 -13.04
N THR A 63 -4.93 22.43 -13.20
CA THR A 63 -5.56 23.26 -14.24
C THR A 63 -5.40 24.77 -13.99
N SER A 64 -5.09 25.15 -12.75
CA SER A 64 -4.79 26.52 -12.36
C SER A 64 -3.69 26.56 -11.30
N VAL A 65 -2.67 27.38 -11.54
CA VAL A 65 -1.54 27.57 -10.62
C VAL A 65 -1.32 29.05 -10.35
N THR A 66 -1.02 29.41 -9.11
CA THR A 66 -0.76 30.80 -8.71
C THR A 66 0.72 31.00 -8.43
N CYS A 67 1.31 32.07 -8.96
CA CYS A 67 2.69 32.42 -8.66
C CYS A 67 2.84 32.80 -7.17
N PRO A 68 3.74 32.14 -6.41
CA PRO A 68 3.93 32.46 -4.99
C PRO A 68 4.61 33.82 -4.75
N HIS A 69 5.21 34.40 -5.80
CA HIS A 69 5.89 35.69 -5.70
C HIS A 69 4.94 36.89 -5.91
N CYS A 70 4.11 36.86 -6.96
CA CYS A 70 3.24 38.00 -7.31
C CYS A 70 1.73 37.71 -7.23
N GLY A 71 1.33 36.45 -7.00
CA GLY A 71 -0.07 36.06 -6.96
C GLY A 71 -0.77 35.95 -8.31
N ALA A 72 -0.05 36.12 -9.43
CA ALA A 72 -0.65 35.97 -10.77
C ALA A 72 -1.03 34.51 -11.03
N GLY A 73 -2.25 34.28 -11.54
CA GLY A 73 -2.73 32.98 -11.95
C GLY A 73 -2.27 32.62 -13.37
N GLN A 74 -1.85 31.37 -13.57
CA GLN A 74 -1.58 30.76 -14.87
C GLN A 74 -2.55 29.59 -15.06
N ALA A 75 -3.20 29.56 -16.21
CA ALA A 75 -4.11 28.49 -16.62
C ALA A 75 -3.74 28.06 -18.05
N TRP A 76 -3.88 26.77 -18.33
CA TRP A 76 -3.60 26.14 -19.61
C TRP A 76 -4.83 25.40 -20.15
#